data_AF-A0A2T9JIB9-F1
#
_entry.id   AF-A0A2T9JIB9-F1
#
_cell.length_a   1.000
_cell.length_b   1.000
_cell.length_c   1.000
_cell.angle_alpha   90.00
_cell.angle_beta   90.00
_cell.angle_gamma   90.00
#
_symmetry.space_group_name_H-M   'P 1'
#
loop_
_entity.id
_entity.type
_entity.pdbx_description
1 polymer ?
#
loop_
_entity_poly.entity_id
_entity_poly.type
_entity_poly.pdbx_seq_one_letter_code
_entity_poly.pdbx_strand_id
1 'polypeptide(L)'
;MPKTPAALSADAFDDDAPASLREAALIDIDDVAQRRERLAAYAQATRAVIVYRFVFPEGATVASFGRGGEMRDAVAQLYAIVGLTGGGLAKSHGGLAARIPKILAAKFESLARALIETYLVSLELGEAA
;
A
#
# COMPACT_ATOMS: atom_id res chain seq x y z
N MET A 1 9.12 -43.36 44.44
CA MET A 1 8.12 -43.38 43.33
C MET A 1 6.87 -44.03 43.89
N PRO A 2 5.65 -43.47 43.75
CA PRO A 2 5.09 -42.90 42.53
C PRO A 2 4.49 -41.48 42.65
N LYS A 3 4.29 -40.84 41.49
CA LYS A 3 3.55 -39.59 41.25
C LYS A 3 2.10 -39.92 40.90
N THR A 4 1.13 -39.18 41.43
CA THR A 4 -0.19 -38.88 40.79
C THR A 4 -0.90 -37.78 41.59
N PRO A 5 -1.83 -37.03 40.99
CA PRO A 5 -1.65 -35.60 40.68
C PRO A 5 -2.39 -34.68 41.66
N ALA A 6 -1.83 -33.48 41.83
CA ALA A 6 -2.52 -32.38 42.48
C ALA A 6 -3.76 -31.99 41.63
N ALA A 7 -4.94 -32.30 42.16
CA ALA A 7 -6.15 -31.58 41.82
C ALA A 7 -5.96 -30.14 42.33
N LEU A 8 -5.56 -29.24 41.42
CA LEU A 8 -5.65 -27.81 41.68
C LEU A 8 -7.11 -27.42 41.45
N SER A 9 -7.83 -27.41 42.57
CA SER A 9 -9.11 -26.74 42.76
C SER A 9 -9.06 -25.36 42.12
N ALA A 10 -10.01 -25.12 41.22
CA ALA A 10 -10.43 -23.77 40.88
C ALA A 10 -10.87 -23.07 42.18
N ASP A 11 -10.23 -21.95 42.49
CA ASP A 11 -10.83 -20.74 43.09
C ASP A 11 -9.73 -19.88 43.69
N ALA A 12 -9.12 -19.06 42.84
CA ALA A 12 -8.41 -17.85 43.24
C ALA A 12 -8.21 -16.95 42.02
N PHE A 13 -9.31 -16.43 41.47
CA PHE A 13 -9.27 -15.29 40.58
C PHE A 13 -10.32 -14.28 41.05
N ASP A 14 -10.03 -13.65 42.19
CA ASP A 14 -10.64 -12.38 42.53
C ASP A 14 -10.10 -11.32 41.56
N ASP A 15 -11.00 -10.86 40.70
CA ASP A 15 -11.36 -9.46 40.54
C ASP A 15 -10.20 -8.44 40.56
N ASP A 16 -9.68 -8.11 39.36
CA ASP A 16 -9.64 -6.73 38.84
C ASP A 16 -8.86 -6.68 37.49
N ALA A 17 -9.41 -7.34 36.46
CA ALA A 17 -8.91 -7.18 35.10
C ALA A 17 -9.78 -6.15 34.37
N PRO A 18 -9.21 -5.07 33.80
CA PRO A 18 -10.00 -4.01 33.16
C PRO A 18 -10.87 -4.61 32.05
N ALA A 19 -12.16 -4.26 32.07
CA ALA A 19 -13.19 -4.74 31.15
C ALA A 19 -12.83 -4.58 29.66
N SER A 20 -11.84 -3.75 29.33
CA SER A 20 -11.30 -3.55 27.98
C SER A 20 -10.63 -4.78 27.35
N LEU A 21 -10.37 -5.86 28.11
CA LEU A 21 -9.87 -7.14 27.54
C LEU A 21 -11.00 -8.15 27.25
N ARG A 22 -12.22 -7.93 27.76
CA ARG A 22 -13.38 -8.81 27.51
C ARG A 22 -14.12 -8.48 26.22
N GLU A 23 -13.85 -7.31 25.64
CA GLU A 23 -14.28 -6.89 24.29
C GLU A 23 -13.21 -7.17 23.23
N ALA A 24 -12.33 -8.16 23.45
CA ALA A 24 -11.74 -8.88 22.34
C ALA A 24 -12.90 -9.61 21.66
N ALA A 25 -13.65 -8.90 20.80
CA ALA A 25 -14.64 -9.47 19.91
C ALA A 25 -14.01 -10.75 19.35
N LEU A 26 -14.58 -11.91 19.69
CA LEU A 26 -14.10 -13.20 19.23
C LEU A 26 -14.05 -13.12 17.71
N ILE A 27 -12.88 -12.83 17.16
CA ILE A 27 -12.70 -12.80 15.72
C ILE A 27 -12.81 -14.26 15.33
N ASP A 28 -13.91 -14.60 14.67
CA ASP A 28 -14.13 -15.93 14.14
C ASP A 28 -12.92 -16.31 13.29
N ILE A 29 -12.33 -17.48 13.61
CA ILE A 29 -11.14 -17.97 12.93
C ILE A 29 -11.43 -18.15 11.43
N ASP A 30 -12.69 -18.43 11.07
CA ASP A 30 -13.13 -18.51 9.68
C ASP A 30 -13.17 -17.14 8.98
N ASP A 31 -13.48 -16.05 9.71
CA ASP A 31 -13.37 -14.67 9.17
C ASP A 31 -11.89 -14.28 8.97
N VAL A 32 -10.99 -14.72 9.86
CA VAL A 32 -9.53 -14.54 9.67
C VAL A 32 -9.03 -15.30 8.44
N ALA A 33 -9.46 -16.54 8.25
CA ALA A 33 -9.08 -17.35 7.10
C ALA A 33 -9.55 -16.71 5.78
N GLN A 34 -10.82 -16.27 5.71
CA GLN A 34 -11.34 -15.58 4.53
C GLN A 34 -10.67 -14.23 4.26
N ARG A 35 -10.30 -13.48 5.31
CA ARG A 35 -9.53 -12.23 5.15
C ARG A 35 -8.13 -12.49 4.62
N ARG A 36 -7.45 -13.54 5.09
CA ARG A 36 -6.12 -13.95 4.60
C ARG A 36 -6.19 -14.41 3.15
N GLU A 37 -7.20 -15.18 2.78
CA GLU A 37 -7.42 -15.61 1.41
C GLU A 37 -7.66 -14.42 0.48
N ARG A 38 -8.52 -13.47 0.89
CA ARG A 38 -8.71 -12.20 0.16
C ARG A 38 -7.41 -11.41 0.03
N LEU A 39 -6.65 -11.26 1.11
CA LEU A 39 -5.36 -10.56 1.09
C LEU A 39 -4.33 -11.25 0.18
N ALA A 40 -4.28 -12.59 0.17
CA ALA A 40 -3.41 -13.35 -0.72
C ALA A 40 -3.80 -13.16 -2.19
N ALA A 41 -5.11 -13.18 -2.50
CA ALA A 41 -5.62 -12.89 -3.83
C ALA A 41 -5.29 -11.45 -4.28
N TYR A 42 -5.43 -10.47 -3.38
CA TYR A 42 -5.01 -9.08 -3.63
C TYR A 42 -3.50 -8.97 -3.86
N ALA A 43 -2.69 -9.60 -3.02
CA ALA A 43 -1.23 -9.60 -3.15
C ALA A 43 -0.81 -10.20 -4.50
N GLN A 44 -1.43 -11.33 -4.89
CA GLN A 44 -1.19 -11.98 -6.18
C GLN A 44 -1.63 -11.10 -7.36
N ALA A 45 -2.78 -10.43 -7.27
CA ALA A 45 -3.25 -9.49 -8.30
C ALA A 45 -2.37 -8.23 -8.43
N THR A 46 -1.72 -7.79 -7.35
CA THR A 46 -0.78 -6.65 -7.36
C THR A 46 0.65 -7.00 -7.75
N ARG A 47 0.94 -8.28 -8.03
CA ARG A 47 2.29 -8.75 -8.36
C ARG A 47 2.83 -8.15 -9.66
N ALA A 48 1.95 -7.94 -10.64
CA ALA A 48 2.31 -7.27 -11.88
C ALA A 48 2.40 -5.75 -11.65
N VAL A 49 3.59 -5.19 -11.86
CA VAL A 49 3.89 -3.77 -11.61
C VAL A 49 4.42 -3.13 -12.88
N ILE A 50 3.92 -1.95 -13.20
CA ILE A 50 4.43 -1.09 -14.28
C ILE A 50 5.39 -0.06 -13.66
N VAL A 51 6.55 0.14 -14.28
CA VAL A 51 7.55 1.12 -13.83
C VAL A 51 7.58 2.31 -14.80
N TYR A 52 7.21 3.48 -14.30
CA TYR A 52 7.26 4.75 -15.02
C TYR A 52 8.49 5.52 -14.55
N ARG A 53 9.44 5.82 -15.45
CA ARG A 53 10.65 6.57 -15.11
C ARG A 53 10.54 8.01 -15.58
N PHE A 54 10.73 8.94 -14.65
CA PHE A 54 10.65 10.38 -14.86
C PHE A 54 11.99 11.05 -14.61
N VAL A 55 12.31 12.07 -15.40
CA VAL A 55 13.44 12.97 -15.17
C VAL A 55 12.90 14.39 -15.06
N PHE A 56 13.22 15.05 -13.95
CA PHE A 56 12.76 16.41 -13.66
C PHE A 56 13.95 17.36 -13.67
N PRO A 57 13.94 18.42 -14.50
CA PRO A 57 14.90 19.51 -14.36
C PRO A 57 14.69 20.27 -13.05
N GLU A 58 15.69 21.05 -12.65
CA GLU A 58 15.56 21.92 -11.47
C GLU A 58 14.41 22.92 -11.65
N GLY A 59 13.55 23.05 -10.64
CA GLY A 59 12.36 23.92 -10.72
C GLY A 59 11.25 23.40 -11.62
N ALA A 60 11.25 22.11 -11.99
CA ALA A 60 10.18 21.50 -12.79
C ALA A 60 8.79 21.73 -12.18
N THR A 61 7.89 22.30 -12.98
CA THR A 61 6.49 22.54 -12.60
C THR A 61 5.55 21.89 -13.60
N VAL A 62 4.39 21.49 -13.11
CA VAL A 62 3.35 20.83 -13.91
C VAL A 62 1.97 21.32 -13.47
N ALA A 63 1.00 21.25 -14.37
CA ALA A 63 -0.40 21.48 -14.01
C ALA A 63 -0.83 20.49 -12.91
N SER A 64 -1.44 21.01 -11.85
CA SER A 64 -1.94 20.21 -10.74
C SER A 64 -3.03 19.22 -11.16
N PHE A 65 -3.00 18.03 -10.55
CA PHE A 65 -4.12 17.10 -10.66
C PHE A 65 -5.28 17.63 -9.81
N GLY A 66 -6.42 17.93 -10.43
CA GLY A 66 -7.60 18.46 -9.76
C GLY A 66 -8.24 19.65 -10.48
N ARG A 67 -9.30 20.22 -9.90
CA ARG A 67 -9.93 21.44 -10.41
C ARG A 67 -9.07 22.64 -10.03
N GLY A 68 -8.45 23.29 -11.00
CA GLY A 68 -7.74 24.55 -10.80
C GLY A 68 -6.58 24.77 -11.77
N GLY A 69 -5.94 23.71 -12.25
CA GLY A 69 -4.86 23.81 -13.25
C GLY A 69 -3.63 24.60 -12.78
N GLU A 70 -3.55 24.96 -11.49
CA GLU A 70 -2.41 25.68 -10.94
C GLU A 70 -1.12 24.90 -11.14
N MET A 71 -0.04 25.61 -11.44
CA MET A 71 1.29 25.01 -11.56
C MET A 71 1.81 24.63 -10.18
N ARG A 72 2.30 23.40 -10.05
CA ARG A 72 2.90 22.86 -8.81
C ARG A 72 4.22 22.19 -9.11
N ASP A 73 5.03 22.07 -8.06
CA ASP A 73 6.27 21.28 -8.12
C ASP A 73 5.99 19.86 -8.61
N ALA A 74 6.64 19.48 -9.71
CA ALA A 74 6.36 18.24 -10.42
C ALA A 74 6.74 17.01 -9.58
N VAL A 75 7.80 17.12 -8.78
CA VAL A 75 8.28 16.04 -7.91
C VAL A 75 7.27 15.79 -6.79
N ALA A 76 6.90 16.83 -6.04
CA ALA A 76 5.91 16.75 -4.97
C ALA A 76 4.56 16.23 -5.48
N GLN A 77 4.16 16.63 -6.68
CA GLN A 77 2.95 16.13 -7.32
C GLN A 77 3.04 14.63 -7.64
N LEU A 78 4.18 14.15 -8.15
CA LEU A 78 4.39 12.72 -8.38
C LEU A 78 4.29 11.92 -7.05
N TYR A 79 4.89 12.41 -5.96
CA TYR A 79 4.77 11.78 -4.65
C TYR A 79 3.32 11.67 -4.18
N ALA A 80 2.54 12.74 -4.32
CA ALA A 80 1.13 12.74 -3.94
C ALA A 80 0.31 11.74 -4.77
N ILE A 81 0.51 11.72 -6.09
CA ILE A 81 -0.23 10.81 -6.98
C ILE A 81 0.12 9.36 -6.68
N VAL A 82 1.40 9.03 -6.50
CA VAL A 82 1.82 7.65 -6.17
C VAL A 82 1.23 7.20 -4.83
N GLY A 83 1.17 8.08 -3.84
CA GLY A 83 0.50 7.80 -2.56
C GLY A 83 -0.99 7.48 -2.73
N LEU A 84 -1.68 8.15 -3.64
CA LEU A 84 -3.11 7.93 -3.93
C LEU A 84 -3.40 6.69 -4.79
N THR A 85 -2.38 6.15 -5.46
CA THR A 85 -2.48 4.99 -6.34
C THR A 85 -1.79 3.75 -5.76
N GLY A 86 -1.39 3.79 -4.49
CA GLY A 86 -0.84 2.63 -3.77
C GLY A 86 0.46 2.10 -4.38
N GLY A 87 1.21 2.95 -5.09
CA GLY A 87 2.49 2.60 -5.69
C GLY A 87 3.68 2.88 -4.78
N GLY A 88 4.88 2.61 -5.28
CA GLY A 88 6.15 2.96 -4.63
C GLY A 88 6.98 3.89 -5.50
N LEU A 89 7.75 4.77 -4.87
CA LEU A 89 8.76 5.59 -5.54
C LEU A 89 10.16 5.09 -5.19
N ALA A 90 11.01 4.99 -6.20
CA ALA A 90 12.43 4.71 -6.05
C ALA A 90 13.25 5.76 -6.79
N LYS A 91 14.47 6.02 -6.29
CA LYS A 91 15.44 6.80 -7.06
C LYS A 91 15.83 6.01 -8.31
N SER A 92 15.86 6.69 -9.46
CA SER A 92 16.32 6.16 -10.74
C SER A 92 17.51 7.00 -11.22
N HIS A 93 18.35 6.46 -12.11
CA HIS A 93 19.48 7.22 -12.68
C HIS A 93 18.97 8.54 -13.29
N GLY A 94 19.32 9.67 -12.66
CA GLY A 94 18.91 11.01 -13.08
C GLY A 94 17.47 11.41 -12.74
N GLY A 95 16.72 10.64 -11.95
CA GLY A 95 15.32 10.97 -11.66
C GLY A 95 14.60 10.03 -10.70
N LEU A 96 13.29 9.82 -10.94
CA LEU A 96 12.41 9.03 -10.08
C LEU A 96 11.71 7.94 -10.89
N ALA A 97 11.55 6.76 -10.29
CA ALA A 97 10.78 5.66 -10.86
C ALA A 97 9.55 5.38 -9.99
N ALA A 98 8.36 5.57 -10.56
CA ALA A 98 7.08 5.20 -9.95
C ALA A 98 6.74 3.75 -10.34
N ARG A 99 6.57 2.91 -9.32
CA ARG A 99 6.21 1.49 -9.43
C ARG A 99 4.74 1.35 -9.09
N ILE A 100 3.89 1.12 -10.08
CA ILE A 100 2.45 1.12 -9.94
C ILE A 100 1.89 -0.28 -10.21
N PRO A 101 1.08 -0.87 -9.30
CA PRO A 101 0.38 -2.12 -9.59
C PRO A 101 -0.45 -1.98 -10.86
N LYS A 102 -0.39 -2.96 -11.76
CA LYS A 102 -1.06 -2.91 -13.08
C LYS A 102 -2.55 -2.62 -12.97
N ILE A 103 -3.21 -3.13 -11.93
CA ILE A 103 -4.63 -2.88 -11.63
C ILE A 103 -4.96 -1.40 -11.35
N LEU A 104 -3.97 -0.60 -10.95
CA LEU A 104 -4.11 0.83 -10.63
C LEU A 104 -3.44 1.73 -11.69
N ALA A 105 -2.88 1.15 -12.75
CA ALA A 105 -2.17 1.87 -13.81
C ALA A 105 -3.06 2.92 -14.48
N ALA A 106 -4.29 2.56 -14.89
CA ALA A 106 -5.20 3.50 -15.52
C ALA A 106 -5.54 4.71 -14.62
N LYS A 107 -5.72 4.48 -13.31
CA LYS A 107 -5.95 5.55 -12.34
C LYS A 107 -4.72 6.44 -12.22
N PHE A 108 -3.53 5.84 -12.14
CA PHE A 108 -2.27 6.57 -12.09
C PHE A 108 -2.07 7.42 -13.35
N GLU A 109 -2.24 6.85 -14.54
CA GLU A 109 -2.06 7.56 -15.82
C GLU A 109 -3.05 8.72 -15.96
N SER A 110 -4.29 8.55 -15.49
CA SER A 110 -5.27 9.63 -15.49
C SER A 110 -4.87 10.79 -14.59
N LEU A 111 -4.34 10.53 -13.40
CA LEU A 111 -3.92 11.57 -12.44
C LEU A 111 -2.57 12.19 -12.82
N ALA A 112 -1.65 11.37 -13.32
CA ALA A 112 -0.30 11.75 -13.70
C ALA A 112 -0.18 12.20 -15.15
N ARG A 113 -1.29 12.37 -15.89
CA ARG A 113 -1.29 12.71 -17.32
C ARG A 113 -0.27 13.79 -17.67
N ALA A 114 -0.34 14.93 -17.00
CA ALA A 114 0.55 16.06 -17.29
C ALA A 114 2.03 15.75 -16.98
N LEU A 115 2.30 14.95 -15.94
CA LEU A 115 3.67 14.49 -15.63
C LEU A 115 4.17 13.51 -16.68
N ILE A 116 3.31 12.61 -17.15
CA ILE A 116 3.63 11.61 -18.17
C ILE A 116 3.95 12.29 -19.50
N GLU A 117 3.09 13.21 -19.93
CA GLU A 117 3.26 13.95 -21.18
C GLU A 117 4.52 14.82 -21.20
N THR A 118 4.96 15.32 -20.04
CA THR A 118 6.06 16.29 -19.95
C THR A 118 7.41 15.66 -19.59
N TYR A 119 7.42 14.67 -18.69
CA TYR A 119 8.65 14.23 -18.01
C TYR A 119 8.90 12.71 -18.04
N LEU A 120 8.01 11.92 -18.64
CA LEU A 120 8.24 10.48 -18.77
C LEU A 120 9.36 10.21 -19.77
N VAL A 121 10.35 9.42 -19.35
CA VAL A 121 11.50 9.05 -20.19
C VAL A 121 11.45 7.58 -20.59
N SER A 122 10.91 6.71 -19.75
CA SER A 122 10.74 5.30 -20.10
C SER A 122 9.62 4.62 -19.33
N LEU A 123 9.12 3.52 -19.90
CA LEU A 123 8.06 2.70 -19.35
C LEU A 123 8.46 1.22 -19.42
N GLU A 124 8.39 0.52 -18.29
CA GLU A 124 8.56 -0.94 -18.23
C GLU A 124 7.24 -1.56 -17.82
N LEU A 125 6.60 -2.26 -18.77
CA LEU A 125 5.38 -3.00 -18.54
C LEU A 125 5.77 -4.34 -17.93
N GLY A 126 5.85 -4.42 -16.59
CA GLY A 126 6.26 -5.66 -15.91
C GLY A 126 5.47 -6.86 -16.45
N GLU A 127 6.19 -7.90 -16.87
CA GLU A 127 5.60 -9.07 -17.49
C GLU A 127 4.62 -9.75 -16.52
N ALA A 128 3.47 -10.16 -17.05
CA ALA A 128 2.59 -11.10 -16.38
C ALA A 128 3.26 -12.49 -16.50
N ALA A 129 4.00 -12.88 -15.46
CA ALA A 129 4.46 -14.25 -15.31
C ALA A 129 3.28 -15.19 -15.03
#